data_AF-A0AAD1S8V5-F1
#
_entry.id   AF-A0AAD1S8V5-F1
#
_cell.length_a   1.000
_cell.length_b   1.000
_cell.length_c   1.000
_cell.angle_alpha   90.00
_cell.angle_beta   90.00
_cell.angle_gamma   90.00
#
_symmetry.space_group_name_H-M   'P 1'
#
loop_
_entity.id
_entity.type
_entity.pdbx_description
1 polymer ?
#
loop_
_entity_poly.entity_id
_entity_poly.type
_entity_poly.pdbx_seq_one_letter_code
_entity_poly.pdbx_strand_id
1 'polypeptide(L)'
;MSQQSGPMDEFLSTPHCMAGTRGLDKMAPGSPGSSSRASSTQDSPRRDALTQMSVELAAISANMLTRQDKKELVAELRLAIREEVAAVRQDLTALEHRVDELEVQRLQAEQHQRATDLATSRQERAHRALRPPRRDGLPRDLVCCFQSFQLKETIMRAARTLRTINYMDSHVSLVDNRWLAVRWPNDVPRFLRAAGLPEIPVPNWILDNPPTRPTGPTVPAENQVDGVQQSSSTRRDGPSAAEE
;
A
#
# COMPACT_ATOMS: atom_id res chain seq x y z
N MET A 1 -34.12 23.71 -4.55
CA MET A 1 -33.32 23.06 -5.60
C MET A 1 -32.07 22.53 -4.94
N SER A 2 -32.09 21.26 -4.55
CA SER A 2 -31.02 20.61 -3.78
C SER A 2 -30.21 19.74 -4.73
N GLN A 3 -28.93 20.07 -4.93
CA GLN A 3 -28.02 19.23 -5.70
C GLN A 3 -27.40 18.18 -4.77
N GLN A 4 -27.75 16.92 -5.02
CA GLN A 4 -27.09 15.75 -4.43
C GLN A 4 -25.82 15.46 -5.24
N SER A 5 -24.67 15.55 -4.60
CA SER A 5 -23.39 15.04 -5.09
C SER A 5 -23.08 13.73 -4.36
N GLY A 6 -23.24 12.60 -5.04
CA GLY A 6 -22.71 11.31 -4.58
C GLY A 6 -21.26 11.14 -5.04
N PRO A 7 -20.37 10.51 -4.25
CA PRO A 7 -19.05 10.15 -4.73
C PRO A 7 -19.08 8.79 -5.42
N MET A 8 -18.39 8.79 -6.55
CA MET A 8 -18.17 7.70 -7.51
C MET A 8 -17.38 6.55 -6.89
N ASP A 9 -17.74 5.35 -7.33
CA ASP A 9 -17.02 4.09 -7.18
C ASP A 9 -15.53 4.25 -7.50
N GLU A 10 -14.66 3.99 -6.52
CA GLU A 10 -13.23 3.81 -6.75
C GLU A 10 -12.93 2.32 -6.91
N PHE A 11 -12.86 1.94 -8.18
CA PHE A 11 -12.40 0.66 -8.68
C PHE A 11 -10.96 0.34 -8.23
N LEU A 12 -10.81 -0.91 -7.76
CA LEU A 12 -9.64 -1.78 -7.95
C LEU A 12 -8.31 -1.37 -7.29
N SER A 13 -8.06 -1.98 -6.14
CA SER A 13 -6.69 -2.42 -5.82
C SER A 13 -6.73 -3.77 -5.10
N THR A 14 -6.77 -4.83 -5.90
CA THR A 14 -6.58 -6.21 -5.46
C THR A 14 -5.11 -6.59 -5.68
N PRO A 15 -4.28 -6.76 -4.63
CA PRO A 15 -3.07 -7.57 -4.75
C PRO A 15 -3.46 -9.02 -4.43
N HIS A 16 -3.53 -9.87 -5.44
CA HIS A 16 -2.46 -10.76 -5.88
C HIS A 16 -2.21 -11.95 -4.94
N CYS A 17 -2.80 -13.08 -5.35
CA CYS A 17 -2.23 -14.42 -5.34
C CYS A 17 -1.71 -14.95 -3.99
N MET A 18 -2.63 -15.48 -3.18
CA MET A 18 -2.29 -16.57 -2.27
C MET A 18 -1.78 -17.75 -3.09
N ALA A 19 -0.49 -18.05 -2.95
CA ALA A 19 0.14 -19.24 -3.50
C ALA A 19 -0.52 -20.48 -2.89
N GLY A 20 -1.47 -21.03 -3.65
CA GLY A 20 -2.12 -22.28 -3.34
C GLY A 20 -1.17 -23.46 -3.56
N THR A 21 -1.23 -24.36 -2.59
CA THR A 21 -1.20 -25.83 -2.74
C THR A 21 0.05 -26.44 -3.36
N ARG A 22 0.71 -27.32 -2.59
CA ARG A 22 0.99 -28.71 -2.98
C ARG A 22 1.90 -29.37 -1.94
N GLY A 23 1.27 -30.18 -1.10
CA GLY A 23 1.93 -31.11 -0.20
C GLY A 23 0.94 -32.16 0.25
N LEU A 24 0.14 -32.68 -0.70
CA LEU A 24 -0.69 -33.85 -0.43
C LEU A 24 0.20 -35.07 -0.47
N ASP A 25 0.30 -35.69 0.71
CA ASP A 25 0.96 -36.93 0.98
C ASP A 25 0.53 -38.02 -0.01
N LYS A 26 1.54 -38.53 -0.70
CA LYS A 26 1.44 -39.67 -1.61
C LYS A 26 1.39 -40.94 -0.75
N MET A 27 0.24 -41.23 -0.16
CA MET A 27 -0.02 -42.52 0.47
C MET A 27 -0.12 -43.58 -0.63
N ALA A 28 0.87 -44.48 -0.66
CA ALA A 28 0.96 -45.58 -1.58
C ALA A 28 -0.18 -46.60 -1.37
N PRO A 29 -0.78 -47.16 -2.43
CA PRO A 29 -1.59 -48.36 -2.30
C PRO A 29 -0.66 -49.55 -2.04
N GLY A 30 -0.76 -50.13 -0.83
CA GLY A 30 -0.15 -51.42 -0.52
C GLY A 30 -0.78 -52.52 -1.37
N SER A 31 0.07 -53.19 -2.17
CA SER A 31 -0.27 -54.43 -2.86
C SER A 31 -0.66 -55.52 -1.87
N PRO A 32 -1.83 -56.17 -2.00
CA PRO A 32 -2.04 -57.47 -1.37
C PRO A 32 -1.22 -58.51 -2.13
N GLY A 33 -0.21 -59.05 -1.42
CA GLY A 33 0.60 -60.16 -1.87
C GLY A 33 -0.27 -61.37 -2.23
N SER A 34 -0.08 -61.81 -3.47
CA SER A 34 -0.32 -63.15 -3.99
C SER A 34 -0.10 -64.23 -2.94
N SER A 35 -1.19 -64.91 -2.55
CA SER A 35 -1.12 -66.15 -1.80
C SER A 35 -1.26 -67.34 -2.73
N SER A 36 -0.27 -68.21 -2.64
CA SER A 36 0.01 -69.31 -3.54
C SER A 36 -1.01 -70.42 -3.45
N ARG A 37 -1.51 -70.78 -4.63
CA ARG A 37 -2.37 -71.92 -4.93
C ARG A 37 -1.53 -73.19 -4.87
N ALA A 38 -1.72 -74.02 -3.84
CA ALA A 38 -1.28 -75.42 -3.84
C ALA A 38 -2.51 -76.32 -3.81
N SER A 39 -2.62 -77.08 -4.89
CA SER A 39 -3.60 -78.12 -5.16
C SER A 39 -3.36 -79.35 -4.29
N SER A 40 -4.38 -79.79 -3.54
CA SER A 40 -4.53 -81.19 -3.15
C SER A 40 -5.95 -81.65 -3.47
N THR A 41 -6.01 -82.58 -4.41
CA THR A 41 -7.19 -83.36 -4.79
C THR A 41 -7.45 -84.36 -3.67
N GLN A 42 -8.57 -84.22 -2.96
CA GLN A 42 -9.12 -85.28 -2.12
C GLN A 42 -10.62 -85.43 -2.39
N ASP A 43 -10.96 -86.60 -2.90
CA ASP A 43 -12.30 -87.07 -3.22
C ASP A 43 -13.09 -87.41 -1.94
N SER A 44 -14.37 -86.95 -1.92
CA SER A 44 -15.49 -87.38 -1.06
C SER A 44 -15.44 -87.02 0.45
N PRO A 45 -16.51 -86.45 1.05
CA PRO A 45 -17.91 -86.88 0.92
C PRO A 45 -18.89 -85.72 0.62
N ARG A 46 -19.51 -85.74 -0.56
CA ARG A 46 -20.38 -84.65 -1.07
C ARG A 46 -21.71 -84.42 -0.33
N ARG A 47 -22.05 -85.17 0.72
CA ARG A 47 -23.34 -85.05 1.42
C ARG A 47 -23.31 -84.23 2.71
N ASP A 48 -22.16 -84.07 3.37
CA ASP A 48 -22.07 -83.30 4.62
C ASP A 48 -21.70 -81.81 4.40
N ALA A 49 -21.06 -81.49 3.28
CA ALA A 49 -20.64 -80.12 2.94
C ALA A 49 -21.83 -79.17 2.65
N LEU A 50 -22.94 -79.68 2.11
CA LEU A 50 -24.16 -78.87 1.88
C LEU A 50 -24.83 -78.49 3.20
N THR A 51 -24.81 -79.39 4.17
CA THR A 51 -25.33 -79.14 5.51
C THR A 51 -24.46 -78.12 6.23
N GLN A 52 -23.13 -78.26 6.13
CA GLN A 52 -22.18 -77.32 6.72
C GLN A 52 -22.29 -75.90 6.11
N MET A 53 -22.43 -75.81 4.78
CA MET A 53 -22.70 -74.53 4.10
C MET A 53 -24.05 -73.93 4.50
N SER A 54 -25.09 -74.74 4.74
CA SER A 54 -26.39 -74.24 5.17
C SER A 54 -26.35 -73.67 6.59
N VAL A 55 -25.56 -74.28 7.49
CA VAL A 55 -25.34 -73.81 8.86
C VAL A 55 -24.53 -72.51 8.85
N GLU A 56 -23.50 -72.41 8.02
CA GLU A 56 -22.74 -71.18 7.84
C GLU A 56 -23.60 -70.05 7.24
N LEU A 57 -24.41 -70.33 6.22
CA LEU A 57 -25.34 -69.35 5.65
C LEU A 57 -26.41 -68.90 6.66
N ALA A 58 -26.90 -69.81 7.49
CA ALA A 58 -27.84 -69.46 8.57
C ALA A 58 -27.16 -68.55 9.61
N ALA A 59 -25.93 -68.85 10.02
CA ALA A 59 -25.14 -68.01 10.91
C ALA A 59 -24.80 -66.64 10.31
N ILE A 60 -24.47 -66.60 9.01
CA ILE A 60 -24.24 -65.34 8.27
C ILE A 60 -25.55 -64.54 8.16
N SER A 61 -26.70 -65.18 7.94
CA SER A 61 -27.99 -64.50 7.90
C SER A 61 -28.44 -64.00 9.28
N ALA A 62 -28.12 -64.74 10.35
CA ALA A 62 -28.37 -64.33 11.72
C ALA A 62 -27.46 -63.15 12.15
N ASN A 63 -26.28 -63.03 11.53
CA ASN A 63 -25.37 -61.91 11.71
C ASN A 63 -25.66 -60.71 10.78
N MET A 64 -26.63 -60.81 9.87
CA MET A 64 -27.06 -59.65 9.10
C MET A 64 -27.87 -58.72 10.00
N LEU A 65 -27.44 -57.46 10.11
CA LEU A 65 -28.15 -56.43 10.87
C LEU A 65 -29.66 -56.52 10.58
N THR A 66 -30.43 -56.69 11.65
CA THR A 66 -31.87 -56.73 11.55
C THR A 66 -32.38 -55.39 11.01
N ARG A 67 -33.62 -55.36 10.51
CA ARG A 67 -34.24 -54.09 10.10
C ARG A 67 -34.29 -53.08 11.25
N GLN A 68 -34.27 -53.54 12.50
CA GLN A 68 -34.27 -52.70 13.68
C GLN A 68 -32.89 -52.09 13.91
N ASP A 69 -31.83 -52.89 13.86
CA ASP A 69 -30.46 -52.41 14.05
C ASP A 69 -30.08 -51.35 12.99
N LYS A 70 -30.56 -51.52 11.75
CA LYS A 70 -30.38 -50.50 10.70
C LYS A 70 -31.08 -49.18 11.04
N LYS A 71 -32.24 -49.22 11.69
CA LYS A 71 -32.95 -48.00 12.12
C LYS A 71 -32.22 -47.32 13.27
N GLU A 72 -31.71 -48.11 14.21
CA GLU A 72 -30.92 -47.61 15.35
C GLU A 72 -29.63 -46.95 14.86
N LEU A 73 -28.89 -47.61 13.96
CA LEU A 73 -27.69 -47.03 13.36
C LEU A 73 -27.99 -45.72 12.61
N VAL A 74 -29.11 -45.65 11.88
CA VAL A 74 -29.52 -44.41 11.20
C VAL A 74 -29.92 -43.33 12.22
N ALA A 75 -30.52 -43.70 13.35
CA ALA A 75 -30.88 -42.76 14.41
C ALA A 75 -29.64 -42.21 15.11
N GLU A 76 -28.66 -43.06 15.44
CA GLU A 76 -27.37 -42.69 16.00
C GLU A 76 -26.59 -41.77 15.06
N LEU A 77 -26.49 -42.14 13.78
CA LEU A 77 -25.82 -41.30 12.78
C LEU A 77 -26.49 -39.93 12.64
N ARG A 78 -27.82 -39.87 12.68
CA ARG A 78 -28.56 -38.59 12.65
C ARG A 78 -28.31 -37.75 13.90
N LEU A 79 -28.18 -38.37 15.07
CA LEU A 79 -27.86 -37.67 16.31
C LEU A 79 -26.44 -37.09 16.24
N ALA A 80 -25.45 -37.90 15.87
CA ALA A 80 -24.07 -37.48 15.71
C ALA A 80 -23.95 -36.32 14.71
N ILE A 81 -24.61 -36.39 13.54
CA ILE A 81 -24.63 -35.30 12.56
C ILE A 81 -25.22 -34.02 13.16
N ARG A 82 -26.27 -34.11 13.98
CA ARG A 82 -26.88 -32.92 14.61
C ARG A 82 -25.95 -32.28 15.62
N GLU A 83 -25.24 -33.08 16.42
CA GLU A 83 -24.27 -32.61 17.40
C GLU A 83 -23.10 -31.90 16.72
N GLU A 84 -22.54 -32.51 15.68
CA GLU A 84 -21.47 -31.90 14.87
C GLU A 84 -21.93 -30.60 14.20
N VAL A 85 -23.15 -30.57 13.63
CA VAL A 85 -23.71 -29.34 13.05
C VAL A 85 -23.92 -28.26 14.11
N ALA A 86 -24.32 -28.63 15.33
CA ALA A 86 -24.47 -27.67 16.43
C ALA A 86 -23.11 -27.10 16.87
N ALA A 87 -22.08 -27.94 16.98
CA ALA A 87 -20.72 -27.52 17.30
C ALA A 87 -20.16 -26.56 16.23
N VAL A 88 -20.30 -26.90 14.94
CA VAL A 88 -19.87 -26.03 13.83
C VAL A 88 -20.60 -24.69 13.85
N ARG A 89 -21.89 -24.65 14.20
CA ARG A 89 -22.62 -23.39 14.34
C ARG A 89 -22.09 -22.53 15.48
N GLN A 90 -21.74 -23.14 16.60
CA GLN A 90 -21.13 -22.43 17.73
C GLN A 90 -19.76 -21.85 17.33
N ASP A 91 -18.93 -22.62 16.64
CA ASP A 91 -17.63 -22.14 16.15
C ASP A 91 -17.78 -20.99 15.15
N LEU A 92 -18.77 -21.04 14.26
CA LEU A 92 -19.07 -19.93 13.35
C LEU A 92 -19.43 -18.65 14.10
N THR A 93 -20.30 -18.73 15.11
CA THR A 93 -20.64 -17.55 15.92
C THR A 93 -19.43 -17.01 16.70
N ALA A 94 -18.55 -17.88 17.19
CA ALA A 94 -17.31 -17.47 17.86
C ALA A 94 -16.34 -16.77 16.88
N LEU A 95 -16.25 -17.27 15.65
CA LEU A 95 -15.44 -16.66 14.60
C LEU A 95 -15.99 -15.29 14.16
N GLU A 96 -17.31 -15.14 14.05
CA GLU A 96 -17.96 -13.84 13.77
C GLU A 96 -17.53 -12.78 14.80
N HIS A 97 -17.64 -13.09 16.10
CA HIS A 97 -17.20 -12.18 17.15
C HIS A 97 -15.70 -11.84 17.09
N ARG A 98 -14.85 -12.83 16.78
CA ARG A 98 -13.42 -12.61 16.64
C ARG A 98 -13.08 -11.71 15.44
N VAL A 99 -13.85 -11.79 14.35
CA VAL A 99 -13.69 -10.89 13.20
C VAL A 99 -14.04 -9.46 13.61
N ASP A 100 -15.16 -9.25 14.29
CA ASP A 100 -15.56 -7.92 14.77
C ASP A 100 -14.50 -7.29 15.69
N GLU A 101 -13.94 -8.07 16.63
CA GLU A 101 -12.85 -7.63 17.50
C GLU A 101 -11.60 -7.19 16.71
N LEU A 102 -11.21 -7.97 15.70
CA LEU A 102 -10.06 -7.66 14.86
C LEU A 102 -10.29 -6.42 14.00
N GLU A 103 -11.51 -6.19 13.52
CA GLU A 103 -11.88 -4.98 12.79
C GLU A 103 -11.74 -3.73 13.67
N VAL A 104 -12.23 -3.80 14.91
CA VAL A 104 -12.05 -2.72 15.89
C VAL A 104 -10.57 -2.46 16.18
N GLN A 105 -9.78 -3.52 16.39
CA GLN A 105 -8.33 -3.38 16.61
C GLN A 105 -7.62 -2.76 15.40
N ARG A 106 -7.99 -3.15 14.17
CA ARG A 106 -7.42 -2.57 12.95
C ARG A 106 -7.71 -1.07 12.86
N LEU A 107 -8.95 -0.65 13.13
CA LEU A 107 -9.32 0.77 13.11
C LEU A 107 -8.57 1.58 14.17
N GLN A 108 -8.40 1.04 15.37
CA GLN A 108 -7.61 1.68 16.42
C GLN A 108 -6.14 1.83 16.03
N ALA A 109 -5.54 0.77 15.46
CA ALA A 109 -4.16 0.81 14.99
C ALA A 109 -3.98 1.84 13.87
N GLU A 110 -4.94 1.93 12.93
CA GLU A 110 -4.92 2.93 11.86
C GLU A 110 -5.03 4.36 12.40
N GLN A 111 -5.91 4.60 13.37
CA GLN A 111 -6.01 5.90 14.03
C GLN A 111 -4.72 6.26 14.77
N HIS A 112 -4.11 5.29 15.47
CA HIS A 112 -2.83 5.50 16.15
C HIS A 112 -1.72 5.84 15.13
N GLN A 113 -1.67 5.14 14.01
CA GLN A 113 -0.72 5.43 12.92
C GLN A 113 -0.93 6.83 12.34
N ARG A 114 -2.17 7.24 12.09
CA ARG A 114 -2.45 8.61 11.62
C ARG A 114 -2.01 9.66 12.65
N ALA A 115 -2.20 9.39 13.94
CA ALA A 115 -1.77 10.29 15.00
C ALA A 115 -0.24 10.39 15.10
N THR A 116 0.47 9.27 14.96
CA THR A 116 1.94 9.26 14.93
C THR A 116 2.49 9.91 13.66
N ASP A 117 1.85 9.73 12.51
CA ASP A 117 2.22 10.38 11.26
C ASP A 117 2.04 11.91 11.35
N LEU A 118 0.95 12.40 11.95
CA LEU A 118 0.75 13.82 12.23
C LEU A 118 1.78 14.37 13.22
N ALA A 119 2.11 13.61 14.26
CA ALA A 119 3.10 14.01 15.26
C ALA A 119 4.52 14.08 14.67
N THR A 120 4.89 13.14 13.80
CA THR A 120 6.21 13.08 13.15
C THR A 120 6.34 14.07 12.01
N SER A 121 5.26 14.35 11.26
CA SER A 121 5.23 15.41 10.23
C SER A 121 5.51 16.80 10.82
N ARG A 122 5.24 17.01 12.12
CA ARG A 122 5.41 18.30 12.80
C ARG A 122 6.85 18.75 13.03
N GLN A 123 7.86 17.93 12.73
CA GLN A 123 9.27 18.28 12.96
C GLN A 123 10.15 18.18 11.71
N GLU A 124 9.64 18.62 10.57
CA GLU A 124 10.48 18.91 9.41
C GLU A 124 11.16 20.27 9.60
N ARG A 125 12.49 20.28 9.60
CA ARG A 125 13.26 21.52 9.73
C ARG A 125 13.47 22.09 8.34
N ALA A 126 12.86 23.24 8.06
CA ALA A 126 13.18 24.05 6.88
C ALA A 126 14.04 25.25 7.29
N HIS A 127 15.12 25.50 6.55
CA HIS A 127 15.99 26.65 6.77
C HIS A 127 16.62 27.11 5.45
N ARG A 128 16.94 28.40 5.31
CA ARG A 128 17.73 28.89 4.16
C ARG A 128 19.14 28.32 4.19
N ALA A 129 19.71 28.02 3.03
CA ALA A 129 21.08 27.54 2.92
C ALA A 129 22.07 28.52 3.56
N LEU A 130 22.97 28.00 4.40
CA LEU A 130 23.96 28.78 5.17
C LEU A 130 25.08 29.40 4.32
N ARG A 131 25.00 29.34 2.99
CA ARG A 131 25.97 29.95 2.09
C ARG A 131 25.86 31.47 2.10
N PRO A 132 26.94 32.23 1.80
CA PRO A 132 26.86 33.67 1.60
C PRO A 132 25.74 34.05 0.61
N PRO A 133 25.21 35.29 0.69
CA PRO A 133 24.28 35.79 -0.32
C PRO A 133 24.82 35.54 -1.73
N ARG A 134 23.94 35.11 -2.64
CA ARG A 134 24.35 34.83 -4.01
C ARG A 134 24.72 36.14 -4.71
N ARG A 135 25.73 36.09 -5.57
CA ARG A 135 26.23 37.26 -6.33
C ARG A 135 25.25 37.74 -7.40
N ASP A 136 24.36 36.87 -7.85
CA ASP A 136 23.32 37.15 -8.84
C ASP A 136 22.14 37.95 -8.27
N GLY A 137 22.19 38.32 -6.98
CA GLY A 137 21.07 38.98 -6.30
C GLY A 137 19.86 38.06 -6.12
N LEU A 138 19.95 36.80 -6.55
CA LEU A 138 18.89 35.85 -6.34
C LEU A 138 18.92 35.42 -4.89
N PRO A 139 17.75 35.28 -4.30
CA PRO A 139 17.68 34.90 -2.91
C PRO A 139 18.03 33.42 -2.67
N ARG A 140 18.39 33.10 -1.42
CA ARG A 140 18.99 31.81 -1.07
C ARG A 140 17.99 30.65 -1.19
N ASP A 141 18.53 29.49 -1.53
CA ASP A 141 17.81 28.21 -1.59
C ASP A 141 17.29 27.82 -0.19
N LEU A 142 16.12 27.20 -0.10
CA LEU A 142 15.58 26.62 1.13
C LEU A 142 15.98 25.16 1.22
N VAL A 143 16.50 24.73 2.37
CA VAL A 143 16.87 23.36 2.67
C VAL A 143 15.82 22.77 3.59
N CYS A 144 15.13 21.74 3.12
CA CYS A 144 14.16 20.98 3.92
C CYS A 144 14.78 19.66 4.37
N CYS A 145 14.81 19.45 5.68
CA CYS A 145 15.26 18.22 6.31
C CYS A 145 14.06 17.35 6.66
N PHE A 146 13.80 16.34 5.83
CA PHE A 146 12.77 15.33 6.07
C PHE A 146 13.29 14.27 7.03
N GLN A 147 12.50 13.92 8.04
CA GLN A 147 12.78 12.76 8.89
C GLN A 147 12.42 11.46 8.17
N SER A 148 11.32 11.49 7.40
CA SER A 148 10.86 10.36 6.60
C SER A 148 11.46 10.40 5.19
N PHE A 149 12.28 9.40 4.86
CA PHE A 149 12.77 9.21 3.50
C PHE A 149 11.64 8.95 2.50
N GLN A 150 10.61 8.22 2.91
CA GLN A 150 9.45 7.91 2.05
C GLN A 150 8.69 9.18 1.67
N LEU A 151 8.51 10.12 2.61
CA LEU A 151 7.85 11.39 2.34
C LEU A 151 8.65 12.25 1.35
N LYS A 152 9.98 12.33 1.54
CA LYS A 152 10.89 12.98 0.58
C LYS A 152 10.71 12.39 -0.82
N GLU A 153 10.74 11.06 -0.95
CA GLU A 153 10.58 10.37 -2.24
C GLU A 153 9.21 10.60 -2.87
N THR A 154 8.14 10.61 -2.08
CA THR A 154 6.78 10.89 -2.57
C THR A 154 6.68 12.30 -3.15
N ILE A 155 7.20 13.30 -2.44
CA ILE A 155 7.24 14.69 -2.90
C ILE A 155 8.08 14.81 -4.18
N MET A 156 9.26 14.21 -4.20
CA MET A 156 10.15 14.22 -5.36
C MET A 156 9.53 13.53 -6.57
N ARG A 157 8.84 12.40 -6.38
CA ARG A 157 8.14 11.70 -7.45
C ARG A 157 7.00 12.55 -8.01
N ALA A 158 6.17 13.14 -7.14
CA ALA A 158 5.10 14.04 -7.56
C ALA A 158 5.66 15.24 -8.36
N ALA A 159 6.77 15.83 -7.89
CA ALA A 159 7.45 16.92 -8.56
C ALA A 159 7.92 16.57 -9.98
N ARG A 160 8.53 15.38 -10.16
CA ARG A 160 8.97 14.88 -11.47
C ARG A 160 7.79 14.68 -12.43
N THR A 161 6.66 14.18 -11.92
CA THR A 161 5.44 14.01 -12.71
C THR A 161 4.88 15.36 -13.18
N LEU A 162 4.87 16.37 -12.31
CA LEU A 162 4.34 17.70 -12.63
C LEU A 162 5.24 18.52 -13.58
N ARG A 163 6.54 18.20 -13.67
CA ARG A 163 7.61 18.86 -14.48
C ARG A 163 7.89 20.32 -14.13
N THR A 164 6.87 21.12 -13.87
CA THR A 164 6.95 22.53 -13.48
C THR A 164 6.07 22.76 -12.26
N ILE A 165 6.66 23.32 -11.19
CA ILE A 165 5.94 23.69 -9.97
C ILE A 165 5.96 25.22 -9.92
N ASN A 166 4.78 25.83 -10.01
CA ASN A 166 4.65 27.28 -9.90
C ASN A 166 4.05 27.64 -8.54
N TYR A 167 4.56 28.71 -7.95
CA TYR A 167 4.03 29.25 -6.72
C TYR A 167 4.09 30.78 -6.71
N MET A 168 2.95 31.44 -6.48
CA MET A 168 2.84 32.91 -6.52
C MET A 168 3.54 33.48 -7.77
N ASP A 169 3.20 32.89 -8.92
CA ASP A 169 3.73 33.24 -10.25
C ASP A 169 5.24 33.02 -10.44
N SER A 170 5.91 32.38 -9.48
CA SER A 170 7.33 32.06 -9.53
C SER A 170 7.55 30.58 -9.80
N HIS A 171 8.46 30.27 -10.73
CA HIS A 171 8.84 28.89 -11.01
C HIS A 171 9.76 28.35 -9.90
N VAL A 172 9.39 27.21 -9.34
CA VAL A 172 10.10 26.52 -8.25
C VAL A 172 10.70 25.24 -8.78
N SER A 173 12.02 25.11 -8.65
CA SER A 173 12.71 23.86 -8.96
C SER A 173 13.06 23.11 -7.68
N LEU A 174 12.69 21.83 -7.61
CA LEU A 174 13.13 20.91 -6.57
C LEU A 174 14.35 20.15 -7.04
N VAL A 175 15.43 20.20 -6.26
CA VAL A 175 16.68 19.49 -6.56
C VAL A 175 16.88 18.40 -5.52
N ASP A 176 17.04 17.16 -6.00
CA ASP A 176 17.32 16.00 -5.17
C ASP A 176 18.80 15.97 -4.79
N ASN A 177 19.11 16.44 -3.58
CA ASN A 177 20.40 16.22 -2.97
C ASN A 177 20.19 15.38 -1.69
N ARG A 178 21.24 15.17 -0.89
CA ARG A 178 21.11 14.62 0.48
C ARG A 178 20.06 15.37 1.32
N TRP A 179 19.70 16.58 0.91
CA TRP A 179 18.62 17.44 1.42
C TRP A 179 17.75 17.90 0.24
N LEU A 180 16.45 18.14 0.45
CA LEU A 180 15.63 18.78 -0.59
C LEU A 180 15.92 20.27 -0.60
N ALA A 181 16.34 20.79 -1.76
CA ALA A 181 16.49 22.23 -1.95
C ALA A 181 15.28 22.79 -2.71
N VAL A 182 14.49 23.64 -2.07
CA VAL A 182 13.43 24.42 -2.72
C VAL A 182 14.03 25.75 -3.16
N ARG A 183 14.15 25.95 -4.47
CA ARG A 183 14.51 27.25 -5.02
C ARG A 183 13.26 28.10 -5.13
N TRP A 184 12.98 28.80 -4.02
CA TRP A 184 11.94 29.83 -3.84
C TRP A 184 10.54 29.28 -3.58
N PRO A 185 9.88 29.75 -2.51
CA PRO A 185 9.31 31.10 -2.55
C PRO A 185 9.43 31.96 -1.28
N ASN A 186 9.15 33.26 -1.46
CA ASN A 186 9.10 34.31 -0.43
C ASN A 186 8.18 34.01 0.77
N ASP A 187 7.24 33.07 0.61
CA ASP A 187 6.15 32.83 1.55
C ASP A 187 5.94 31.33 1.72
N VAL A 188 6.87 30.68 2.43
CA VAL A 188 6.88 29.23 2.70
C VAL A 188 5.56 28.73 3.31
N PRO A 189 4.93 29.42 4.29
CA PRO A 189 3.65 28.99 4.87
C PRO A 189 2.53 28.91 3.84
N ARG A 190 2.38 29.92 2.98
CA ARG A 190 1.37 29.89 1.91
C ARG A 190 1.68 28.84 0.83
N PHE A 191 2.95 28.49 0.58
CA PHE A 191 3.33 27.42 -0.36
C PHE A 191 2.92 26.06 0.13
N LEU A 192 3.23 25.77 1.39
CA LEU A 192 2.81 24.53 2.03
C LEU A 192 1.28 24.41 1.97
N ARG A 193 0.56 25.49 2.29
CA ARG A 193 -0.91 25.53 2.22
C ARG A 193 -1.46 25.32 0.80
N ALA A 194 -0.88 25.96 -0.22
CA ALA A 194 -1.30 25.82 -1.62
C ALA A 194 -1.00 24.43 -2.19
N ALA A 195 0.06 23.78 -1.71
CA ALA A 195 0.44 22.42 -2.10
C ALA A 195 -0.37 21.33 -1.36
N GLY A 196 -1.29 21.70 -0.46
CA GLY A 196 -2.02 20.74 0.38
C GLY A 196 -1.14 20.06 1.44
N LEU A 197 0.04 20.63 1.72
CA LEU A 197 0.97 20.14 2.74
C LEU A 197 0.58 20.73 4.11
N PRO A 198 0.77 20.00 5.21
CA PRO A 198 0.48 20.50 6.55
C PRO A 198 1.32 21.75 6.85
N GLU A 199 0.73 22.70 7.58
CA GLU A 199 1.38 23.97 7.94
C GLU A 199 2.51 23.72 8.94
N ILE A 200 3.74 23.63 8.44
CA ILE A 200 4.93 23.45 9.27
C ILE A 200 5.27 24.81 9.90
N PRO A 201 5.37 24.92 11.24
CA PRO A 201 5.70 26.17 11.90
C PRO A 201 7.08 26.64 11.47
N VAL A 202 7.10 27.71 10.67
CA VAL A 202 8.33 28.31 10.17
C VAL A 202 8.92 29.20 11.27
N PRO A 203 10.16 28.95 11.74
CA PRO A 203 10.73 29.75 12.81
C PRO A 203 10.91 31.23 12.40
N ASN A 204 10.65 32.14 13.35
CA ASN A 204 10.45 33.58 13.14
C ASN A 204 11.57 34.32 12.38
N TRP A 205 12.80 33.81 12.41
CA TRP A 205 13.96 34.40 11.72
C TRP A 205 13.84 34.43 10.18
N ILE A 206 12.83 33.74 9.61
CA ILE A 206 12.53 33.78 8.17
C ILE A 206 11.77 35.05 7.76
N LEU A 207 11.13 35.74 8.70
CA LEU A 207 10.32 36.95 8.45
C LEU A 207 11.10 38.27 8.64
N ASP A 208 12.26 38.23 9.29
CA ASP A 208 12.98 39.44 9.73
C ASP A 208 13.79 40.15 8.64
N ASN A 209 13.79 39.65 7.40
CA ASN A 209 14.37 40.35 6.25
C ASN A 209 13.46 40.19 5.03
N PRO A 210 12.33 40.92 4.95
CA PRO A 210 11.74 41.16 3.65
C PRO A 210 12.84 41.80 2.79
N PRO A 211 13.14 41.31 1.58
CA PRO A 211 14.04 42.03 0.70
C PRO A 211 13.46 43.45 0.60
N THR A 212 14.21 44.43 1.09
CA THR A 212 13.95 45.83 0.76
C THR A 212 13.86 45.82 -0.75
N ARG A 213 12.65 46.06 -1.28
CA ARG A 213 12.47 46.30 -2.72
C ARG A 213 13.63 47.21 -3.10
N PRO A 214 14.42 46.90 -4.13
CA PRO A 214 15.38 47.87 -4.63
C PRO A 214 14.56 49.11 -4.95
N THR A 215 14.59 50.08 -4.05
CA THR A 215 14.24 51.45 -4.35
C THR A 215 15.24 51.78 -5.43
N GLY A 216 14.78 51.71 -6.68
CA GLY A 216 15.53 52.18 -7.82
C GLY A 216 16.07 53.57 -7.50
N PRO A 217 17.20 53.97 -8.11
CA PRO A 217 17.78 55.26 -7.83
C PRO A 217 16.69 56.32 -7.93
N THR A 218 16.39 56.98 -6.81
CA THR A 218 15.61 58.20 -6.79
C THR A 218 16.42 59.17 -7.63
N VAL A 219 16.07 59.29 -8.91
CA VAL A 219 16.63 60.29 -9.80
C VAL A 219 16.26 61.64 -9.17
N PRO A 220 17.22 62.43 -8.67
CA PRO A 220 16.90 63.78 -8.27
C PRO A 220 16.42 64.52 -9.53
N ALA A 221 15.22 65.06 -9.45
CA ALA A 221 14.64 65.89 -10.49
C ALA A 221 15.39 67.23 -10.51
N GLU A 222 16.59 67.28 -11.09
CA GLU A 222 17.32 68.54 -11.29
C GLU A 222 18.45 68.36 -12.31
N ASN A 223 18.14 68.59 -13.58
CA ASN A 223 18.78 69.62 -14.42
C ASN A 223 18.54 69.31 -15.90
N GLN A 224 17.64 70.11 -16.45
CA GLN A 224 17.49 70.33 -17.88
C GLN A 224 18.75 71.10 -18.32
N VAL A 225 19.66 70.41 -19.02
CA VAL A 225 20.73 71.06 -19.78
C VAL A 225 20.58 70.59 -21.22
N ASP A 226 20.16 71.54 -22.04
CA ASP A 226 20.19 71.47 -23.48
C ASP A 226 21.61 71.18 -23.98
N GLY A 227 21.71 70.27 -24.96
CA GLY A 227 22.64 70.49 -26.05
C GLY A 227 23.65 69.39 -26.35
N VAL A 228 23.70 69.10 -27.66
CA VAL A 228 24.90 68.78 -28.45
C VAL A 228 25.19 67.29 -28.71
N GLN A 229 24.69 66.88 -29.87
CA GLN A 229 25.35 66.21 -31.00
C GLN A 229 26.07 64.86 -30.84
N GLN A 230 25.55 63.93 -31.65
CA GLN A 230 26.23 63.07 -32.65
C GLN A 230 27.45 62.23 -32.24
N SER A 231 27.34 60.93 -32.50
CA SER A 231 28.31 60.04 -33.21
C SER A 231 28.01 58.58 -32.82
N SER A 232 27.29 57.79 -33.62
CA SER A 232 27.82 56.86 -34.65
C SER A 232 28.81 55.79 -34.16
N SER A 233 28.62 54.57 -34.69
CA SER A 233 29.59 53.44 -34.74
C SER A 233 29.59 52.55 -33.48
N THR A 234 29.49 51.22 -33.51
CA THR A 234 29.86 50.25 -34.55
C THR A 234 29.17 48.92 -34.26
N ARG A 235 28.58 48.28 -35.28
CA ARG A 235 28.26 46.85 -35.31
C ARG A 235 29.54 46.03 -35.08
N ARG A 236 29.45 44.96 -34.28
CA ARG A 236 30.27 43.76 -34.47
C ARG A 236 29.36 42.56 -34.51
N ASP A 237 29.05 42.15 -35.74
CA ASP A 237 28.73 40.78 -36.08
C ASP A 237 29.96 39.90 -35.81
N GLY A 238 29.76 38.76 -35.17
CA GLY A 238 30.78 37.73 -34.92
C GLY A 238 30.21 36.35 -35.23
N PRO A 239 30.95 35.49 -35.95
CA PRO A 239 30.36 34.45 -36.78
C PRO A 239 30.01 33.15 -36.05
N SER A 240 28.99 32.51 -36.63
CA SER A 240 28.62 31.10 -36.53
C SER A 240 29.80 30.19 -36.92
N ALA A 241 30.18 29.28 -36.03
CA ALA A 241 30.96 28.10 -36.37
C ALA A 241 30.09 26.86 -36.11
N ALA A 242 29.66 26.24 -37.21
CA ALA A 242 29.28 24.85 -37.27
C ALA A 242 30.55 24.06 -37.58
N GLU A 243 30.78 22.95 -36.89
CA GLU A 243 31.56 21.83 -37.44
C GLU A 243 31.29 20.55 -36.62
N GLU A 244 30.89 19.53 -37.39
CA GLU A 244 30.84 18.06 -37.19
C GLU A 244 30.11 17.43 -35.99
#